data_AF-A0A9P1F4Y8-F1
#
_entry.id   AF-A0A9P1F4Y8-F1
#
_cell.length_a   1.000
_cell.length_b   1.000
_cell.length_c   1.000
_cell.angle_alpha   90.00
_cell.angle_beta   90.00
_cell.angle_gamma   90.00
#
_symmetry.space_group_name_H-M   'P 1'
#
loop_
_entity.id
_entity.type
_entity.pdbx_description
1 polymer ?
#
loop_
_entity_poly.entity_id
_entity_poly.type
_entity_poly.pdbx_seq_one_letter_code
_entity_poly.pdbx_strand_id
1 'polypeptide(L)'
;MYTAKDVKAATDDWLKFVGKWLGEVRAVIAVTSKMPSTTDAQKEIRADVWVEKIGELADQMEVRLEETSKSEYSGEINAEQNQPVIKTLINVTNEMNVITERMYGVQNHYAKIRLASVERHLLAVFADQESEEAALRKRIAELEIKIKEKKEEKARKEQERIDAENVAIAKKRAKEAVDEFYRGLYAKRALALEKGTRDKKESTEIVSASDNDNTIIEDENRKMRRRSRSVSRMIVKAVKKTVRRSVSAVNHFLEYEENHHQH
;
A
#
# COMPACT_ATOMS: atom_id res chain seq x y z
N MET A 1 40.98 53.85 -21.55
CA MET A 1 40.84 55.02 -20.67
C MET A 1 39.38 55.45 -20.73
N TYR A 2 38.65 55.29 -19.64
CA TYR A 2 37.26 55.75 -19.55
C TYR A 2 37.20 57.27 -19.54
N THR A 3 36.23 57.83 -20.23
CA THR A 3 36.00 59.27 -20.20
C THR A 3 35.26 59.64 -18.92
N ALA A 4 35.36 60.91 -18.49
CA ALA A 4 34.58 61.41 -17.36
C ALA A 4 33.04 61.23 -17.58
N LYS A 5 32.61 61.15 -18.84
CA LYS A 5 31.21 60.88 -19.21
C LYS A 5 30.82 59.43 -18.92
N ASP A 6 31.72 58.47 -19.18
CA ASP A 6 31.48 57.05 -18.93
C ASP A 6 31.41 56.78 -17.41
N VAL A 7 32.34 57.38 -16.65
CA VAL A 7 32.36 57.27 -15.18
C VAL A 7 31.09 57.84 -14.54
N LYS A 8 30.62 58.99 -15.05
CA LYS A 8 29.37 59.59 -14.59
C LYS A 8 28.16 58.72 -14.92
N ALA A 9 28.11 58.14 -16.12
CA ALA A 9 27.00 57.27 -16.53
C ALA A 9 26.92 56.00 -15.68
N ALA A 10 28.06 55.36 -15.39
CA ALA A 10 28.12 54.18 -14.52
C ALA A 10 27.69 54.51 -13.07
N THR A 11 28.11 55.67 -12.56
CA THR A 11 27.71 56.14 -11.22
C THR A 11 26.20 56.44 -11.15
N ASP A 12 25.64 57.10 -12.18
CA ASP A 12 24.19 57.38 -12.24
C ASP A 12 23.36 56.08 -12.33
N ASP A 13 23.86 55.06 -13.04
CA ASP A 13 23.22 53.74 -13.13
C ASP A 13 23.24 52.99 -11.79
N TRP A 14 24.37 53.01 -11.09
CA TRP A 14 24.48 52.48 -9.72
C TRP A 14 23.49 53.16 -8.76
N LEU A 15 23.42 54.49 -8.77
CA LEU A 15 22.49 55.23 -7.90
C LEU A 15 21.01 54.95 -8.22
N LYS A 16 20.67 54.78 -9.51
CA LYS A 16 19.31 54.36 -9.92
C LYS A 16 18.96 52.98 -9.40
N PHE A 17 19.88 52.02 -9.51
CA PHE A 17 19.69 50.69 -8.94
C PHE A 17 19.45 50.78 -7.43
N VAL A 18 20.32 51.47 -6.69
CA VAL A 18 20.22 51.62 -5.24
C VAL A 18 18.88 52.24 -4.83
N GLY A 19 18.45 53.28 -5.53
CA GLY A 19 17.15 53.93 -5.28
C GLY A 19 15.97 52.99 -5.49
N LYS A 20 16.00 52.18 -6.56
CA LYS A 20 14.97 51.16 -6.83
C LYS A 20 14.97 50.08 -5.75
N TRP A 21 16.14 49.54 -5.42
CA TRP A 21 16.30 48.49 -4.41
C TRP A 21 15.80 48.93 -3.04
N LEU A 22 16.19 50.13 -2.58
CA LEU A 22 15.68 50.69 -1.32
C LEU A 22 14.15 50.90 -1.35
N GLY A 23 13.59 51.25 -2.51
CA GLY A 23 12.16 51.33 -2.72
C GLY A 23 11.45 49.99 -2.52
N GLU A 24 12.03 48.91 -3.04
CA GLU A 24 11.51 47.54 -2.89
C GLU A 24 11.64 47.05 -1.43
N VAL A 25 12.78 47.26 -0.77
CA VAL A 25 12.95 46.98 0.67
C VAL A 25 11.87 47.69 1.50
N ARG A 26 11.63 48.98 1.21
CA ARG A 26 10.59 49.75 1.91
C ARG A 26 9.18 49.20 1.64
N ALA A 27 8.91 48.72 0.43
CA ALA A 27 7.64 48.08 0.10
C ALA A 27 7.43 46.80 0.91
N VAL A 28 8.45 45.95 1.03
CA VAL A 28 8.41 44.74 1.86
C VAL A 28 8.17 45.08 3.33
N ILE A 29 8.87 46.08 3.87
CA ILE A 29 8.63 46.58 5.23
C ILE A 29 7.18 47.07 5.39
N ALA A 30 6.65 47.82 4.43
CA ALA A 30 5.30 48.35 4.49
C ALA A 30 4.24 47.24 4.45
N VAL A 31 4.43 46.22 3.62
CA VAL A 31 3.53 45.07 3.53
C VAL A 31 3.56 44.27 4.84
N THR A 32 4.75 43.89 5.30
CA THR A 32 4.92 43.05 6.49
C THR A 32 4.52 43.78 7.79
N SER A 33 4.72 45.10 7.89
CA SER A 33 4.31 45.88 9.06
C SER A 33 2.80 46.13 9.16
N LYS A 34 2.10 46.20 8.02
CA LYS A 34 0.65 46.38 7.96
C LYS A 34 -0.13 45.08 8.15
N MET A 35 0.52 43.94 8.02
CA MET A 35 -0.13 42.65 8.29
C MET A 35 -0.53 42.56 9.77
N PRO A 36 -1.81 42.26 10.06
CA PRO A 36 -2.25 42.05 11.44
C PRO A 36 -1.43 40.92 12.07
N SER A 37 -0.85 41.16 13.25
CA SER A 37 -0.05 40.16 13.97
C SER A 37 -0.80 39.57 15.16
N THR A 38 -2.14 39.52 15.08
CA THR A 38 -3.00 39.15 16.20
C THR A 38 -3.14 37.63 16.33
N THR A 39 -3.10 36.91 15.20
CA THR A 39 -3.16 35.45 15.19
C THR A 39 -1.80 34.84 14.84
N ASP A 40 -1.59 33.60 15.29
CA ASP A 40 -0.37 32.85 15.00
C ASP A 40 -0.18 32.58 13.50
N ALA A 41 -1.26 32.25 12.78
CA ALA A 41 -1.24 32.09 11.33
C ALA A 41 -0.78 33.36 10.60
N GLN A 42 -1.22 34.54 11.06
CA GLN A 42 -0.80 35.79 10.43
C GLN A 42 0.66 36.16 10.77
N LYS A 43 1.15 35.81 11.96
CA LYS A 43 2.57 35.98 12.31
C LYS A 43 3.46 35.08 11.45
N GLU A 44 3.01 33.86 11.17
CA GLU A 44 3.70 32.96 10.25
C GLU A 44 3.71 33.49 8.81
N ILE A 45 2.55 33.87 8.25
CA ILE A 45 2.46 34.45 6.91
C ILE A 45 3.35 35.69 6.76
N ARG A 46 3.39 36.54 7.79
CA ARG A 46 4.28 37.72 7.81
C ARG A 46 5.75 37.32 7.72
N ALA A 47 6.15 36.27 8.44
CA ALA A 47 7.52 35.77 8.42
C ALA A 47 7.88 35.16 7.05
N ASP A 48 6.95 34.39 6.45
CA ASP A 48 7.12 33.80 5.12
C ASP A 48 7.35 34.88 4.06
N VAL A 49 6.46 35.88 4.03
CA VAL A 49 6.55 37.00 3.06
C VAL A 49 7.82 37.81 3.25
N TRP A 50 8.27 38.01 4.49
CA TRP A 50 9.56 38.67 4.75
C TRP A 50 10.72 37.85 4.18
N VAL A 51 10.83 36.58 4.55
CA VAL A 51 11.96 35.73 4.19
C VAL A 51 12.08 35.55 2.68
N GLU A 52 10.96 35.30 1.99
CA GLU A 52 10.94 35.12 0.54
C GLU A 52 11.42 36.39 -0.19
N LYS A 53 10.84 37.55 0.14
CA LYS A 53 11.13 38.81 -0.56
C LYS A 53 12.50 39.40 -0.22
N ILE A 54 12.96 39.21 1.01
CA ILE A 54 14.27 39.72 1.43
C ILE A 54 15.40 38.85 0.86
N GLY A 55 15.18 37.54 0.68
CA GLY A 55 16.11 36.67 -0.04
C GLY A 55 16.38 37.17 -1.46
N GLU A 56 15.31 37.41 -2.23
CA GLU A 56 15.42 37.96 -3.59
C GLU A 56 16.20 39.29 -3.62
N LEU A 57 15.97 40.17 -2.65
CA LEU A 57 16.64 41.47 -2.57
C LEU A 57 18.11 41.36 -2.14
N ALA A 58 18.43 40.39 -1.27
CA ALA A 58 19.81 40.13 -0.88
C ALA A 58 20.64 39.64 -2.07
N ASP A 59 20.11 38.68 -2.84
CA ASP A 59 20.77 38.14 -4.03
C ASP A 59 21.01 39.23 -5.09
N GLN A 60 20.02 40.10 -5.33
CA GLN A 60 20.18 41.24 -6.25
C GLN A 60 21.28 42.20 -5.80
N MET A 61 21.39 42.47 -4.50
CA MET A 61 22.41 43.36 -3.94
C MET A 61 23.80 42.73 -4.05
N GLU A 62 23.93 41.42 -3.78
CA GLU A 62 25.20 40.70 -3.90
C GLU A 62 25.75 40.74 -5.33
N VAL A 63 24.91 40.40 -6.32
CA VAL A 63 25.28 40.46 -7.75
C VAL A 63 25.73 41.87 -8.12
N ARG A 64 24.99 42.90 -7.68
CA ARG A 64 25.32 44.27 -8.04
C ARG A 64 26.59 44.78 -7.34
N LEU A 65 26.84 44.39 -6.09
CA LEU A 65 28.08 44.71 -5.39
C LEU A 65 29.30 44.06 -6.07
N GLU A 66 29.17 42.83 -6.56
CA GLU A 66 30.22 42.19 -7.36
C GLU A 66 30.50 42.94 -8.67
N GLU A 67 29.45 43.32 -9.41
CA GLU A 67 29.57 44.13 -10.63
C GLU A 67 30.24 45.48 -10.35
N THR A 68 29.88 46.11 -9.23
CA THR A 68 30.43 47.40 -8.83
C THR A 68 31.91 47.27 -8.47
N SER A 69 32.30 46.23 -7.75
CA SER A 69 33.69 45.93 -7.42
C SER A 69 34.56 45.71 -8.67
N LYS A 70 34.04 44.97 -9.66
CA LYS A 70 34.71 44.79 -10.97
C LYS A 70 34.87 46.12 -11.71
N SER A 71 33.84 46.97 -11.67
CA SER A 71 33.82 48.29 -12.31
C SER A 71 34.77 49.27 -11.62
N GLU A 72 34.87 49.24 -10.29
CA GLU A 72 35.85 50.00 -9.50
C GLU A 72 37.29 49.59 -9.85
N TYR A 73 37.57 48.28 -9.96
CA TYR A 73 38.89 47.78 -10.33
C TYR A 73 39.32 48.24 -11.74
N SER A 74 38.37 48.35 -12.67
CA SER A 74 38.61 48.83 -14.03
C SER A 74 38.73 50.36 -14.16
N GLY A 75 38.44 51.11 -13.09
CA GLY A 75 38.42 52.57 -13.07
C GLY A 75 37.18 53.18 -13.74
N GLU A 76 36.15 52.39 -14.02
CA GLU A 76 34.84 52.86 -14.53
C GLU A 76 34.05 53.60 -13.45
N ILE A 77 34.28 53.31 -12.18
CA ILE A 77 33.57 53.89 -11.05
C ILE A 77 34.58 54.40 -10.02
N ASN A 78 34.31 55.58 -9.44
CA ASN A 78 35.14 56.12 -8.36
C ASN A 78 34.70 55.53 -7.02
N ALA A 79 35.51 54.63 -6.47
CA ALA A 79 35.26 53.98 -5.18
C ALA A 79 35.08 55.00 -4.04
N GLU A 80 35.92 56.03 -3.94
CA GLU A 80 35.85 57.02 -2.83
C GLU A 80 34.52 57.79 -2.82
N GLN A 81 33.97 58.07 -4.00
CA GLN A 81 32.68 58.76 -4.12
C GLN A 81 31.50 57.88 -3.69
N ASN A 82 31.62 56.56 -3.87
CA ASN A 82 30.55 55.61 -3.57
C ASN A 82 30.65 54.96 -2.18
N GLN A 83 31.81 55.05 -1.52
CA GLN A 83 32.04 54.50 -0.17
C GLN A 83 30.93 54.83 0.85
N PRO A 84 30.43 56.08 0.95
CA PRO A 84 29.35 56.40 1.90
C PRO A 84 28.06 55.62 1.61
N VAL A 85 27.69 55.49 0.33
CA VAL A 85 26.49 54.77 -0.10
C VAL A 85 26.63 53.27 0.18
N ILE A 86 27.77 52.69 -0.17
CA ILE A 86 28.09 51.29 0.09
C ILE A 86 28.02 50.98 1.59
N LYS A 87 28.60 51.84 2.44
CA LYS A 87 28.53 51.68 3.89
C LYS A 87 27.09 51.71 4.42
N THR A 88 26.24 52.58 3.91
CA THR A 88 24.82 52.61 4.29
C THR A 88 24.09 51.35 3.84
N LEU A 89 24.37 50.83 2.64
CA LEU A 89 23.77 49.60 2.13
C LEU A 89 24.17 48.38 2.95
N ILE A 90 25.43 48.30 3.38
CA ILE A 90 25.91 47.27 4.30
C ILE A 90 25.12 47.33 5.62
N ASN A 91 24.92 48.53 6.19
CA ASN A 91 24.14 48.67 7.42
C ASN A 91 22.68 48.22 7.23
N VAL A 92 22.04 48.61 6.13
CA VAL A 92 20.66 48.18 5.81
C VAL A 92 20.58 46.67 5.66
N THR A 93 21.54 46.06 4.95
CA THR A 93 21.60 44.61 4.75
C THR A 93 21.82 43.87 6.07
N ASN A 94 22.68 44.39 6.94
CA ASN A 94 22.90 43.82 8.28
C ASN A 94 21.62 43.86 9.13
N GLU A 95 20.89 44.98 9.14
CA GLU A 95 19.61 45.08 9.83
C GLU A 95 18.55 44.13 9.23
N MET A 96 18.51 44.01 7.90
CA MET A 96 17.67 43.03 7.21
C MET A 96 17.99 41.61 7.68
N ASN A 97 19.27 41.23 7.77
CA ASN A 97 19.69 39.92 8.26
C ASN A 97 19.23 39.65 9.70
N VAL A 98 19.37 40.63 10.60
CA VAL A 98 18.89 40.50 11.99
C VAL A 98 17.37 40.25 12.04
N ILE A 99 16.60 40.93 11.19
CA ILE A 99 15.14 40.71 11.12
C ILE A 99 14.85 39.34 10.51
N THR A 100 15.56 38.94 9.46
CA THR A 100 15.41 37.64 8.80
C THR A 100 15.67 36.48 9.76
N GLU A 101 16.73 36.56 10.58
CA GLU A 101 17.00 35.56 11.63
C GLU A 101 15.82 35.42 12.62
N ARG A 102 15.21 36.54 13.01
CA ARG A 102 14.03 36.52 13.88
C ARG A 102 12.83 35.88 13.18
N MET A 103 12.63 36.16 11.89
CA MET A 103 11.55 35.57 11.10
C MET A 103 11.72 34.06 10.93
N TYR A 104 12.94 33.57 10.71
CA TYR A 104 13.23 32.13 10.76
C TYR A 104 12.90 31.52 12.13
N GLY A 105 13.16 32.25 13.23
CA GLY A 105 12.73 31.84 14.56
C GLY A 105 11.21 31.63 14.67
N VAL A 106 10.43 32.54 14.07
CA VAL A 106 8.96 32.47 14.01
C VAL A 106 8.49 31.28 13.16
N GLN A 107 9.01 31.12 11.95
CA GLN A 107 8.69 29.99 11.07
C GLN A 107 9.01 28.65 11.75
N ASN A 108 10.19 28.52 12.35
CA ASN A 108 10.60 27.31 13.05
C ASN A 108 9.72 27.00 14.27
N HIS A 109 9.26 28.02 15.00
CA HIS A 109 8.35 27.83 16.11
C HIS A 109 7.02 27.21 15.65
N TYR A 110 6.40 27.76 14.60
CA TYR A 110 5.13 27.26 14.09
C TYR A 110 5.27 25.91 13.37
N ALA A 111 6.38 25.68 12.67
CA ALA A 111 6.71 24.37 12.12
C ALA A 111 6.80 23.29 13.22
N LYS A 112 7.45 23.59 14.35
CA LYS A 112 7.50 22.68 15.50
C LYS A 112 6.11 22.40 16.09
N ILE A 113 5.26 23.41 16.22
CA ILE A 113 3.88 23.23 16.71
C ILE A 113 3.09 22.30 15.78
N ARG A 114 3.18 22.52 14.45
CA ARG A 114 2.54 21.65 13.46
C ARG A 114 3.04 20.22 13.55
N LEU A 115 4.35 20.02 13.59
CA LEU A 115 4.96 18.69 13.70
C LEU A 115 4.50 17.96 14.96
N ALA A 116 4.50 18.64 16.12
CA ALA A 116 4.01 18.06 17.36
C ALA A 116 2.50 17.73 17.34
N SER A 117 1.71 18.45 16.56
CA SER A 117 0.29 18.12 16.35
C SER A 117 0.13 16.88 15.47
N VAL A 118 0.90 16.79 14.39
CA VAL A 118 0.90 15.64 13.49
C VAL A 118 1.39 14.38 14.21
N GLU A 119 2.46 14.49 15.00
CA GLU A 119 2.98 13.40 15.81
C GLU A 119 1.92 12.85 16.78
N ARG A 120 1.22 13.73 17.50
CA ARG A 120 0.12 13.32 18.39
C ARG A 120 -1.00 12.61 17.64
N HIS A 121 -1.37 13.10 16.46
CA HIS A 121 -2.39 12.47 15.63
C HIS A 121 -1.96 11.08 15.16
N LEU A 122 -0.71 10.94 14.69
CA LEU A 122 -0.17 9.66 14.26
C LEU A 122 -0.10 8.65 15.41
N LEU A 123 0.34 9.07 16.60
CA LEU A 123 0.35 8.21 17.78
C LEU A 123 -1.06 7.71 18.15
N ALA A 124 -2.08 8.56 18.05
CA ALA A 124 -3.47 8.16 18.28
C ALA A 124 -3.93 7.12 17.24
N VAL A 125 -3.64 7.36 15.95
CA VAL A 125 -3.98 6.42 14.88
C VAL A 125 -3.29 5.07 15.08
N PHE A 126 -2.02 5.06 15.47
CA PHE A 126 -1.30 3.82 15.75
C PHE A 126 -1.90 3.06 16.93
N ALA A 127 -2.26 3.76 18.01
CA ALA A 127 -2.92 3.13 19.16
C ALA A 127 -4.27 2.49 18.77
N ASP A 128 -5.07 3.17 17.93
CA ASP A 128 -6.32 2.63 17.43
C ASP A 128 -6.09 1.39 16.55
N GLN A 129 -5.09 1.44 15.65
CA GLN A 129 -4.71 0.30 14.79
C GLN A 129 -4.23 -0.91 15.60
N GLU A 130 -3.41 -0.71 16.62
CA GLU A 130 -2.97 -1.79 17.50
C GLU A 130 -4.15 -2.46 18.22
N SER A 131 -5.12 -1.65 18.67
CA SER A 131 -6.34 -2.16 19.31
C SER A 131 -7.21 -2.98 18.33
N GLU A 132 -7.35 -2.51 17.09
CA GLU A 132 -8.09 -3.20 16.04
C GLU A 132 -7.40 -4.50 15.63
N GLU A 133 -6.07 -4.49 15.50
CA GLU A 133 -5.30 -5.68 15.18
C GLU A 133 -5.43 -6.74 16.29
N ALA A 134 -5.37 -6.33 17.56
CA ALA A 134 -5.58 -7.24 18.68
C ALA A 134 -6.99 -7.87 18.65
N ALA A 135 -8.02 -7.08 18.34
CA ALA A 135 -9.40 -7.56 18.20
C ALA A 135 -9.54 -8.56 17.03
N LEU A 136 -8.93 -8.25 15.88
CA LEU A 136 -8.93 -9.13 14.71
C LEU A 136 -8.18 -10.43 14.99
N ARG A 137 -7.01 -10.38 15.64
CA ARG A 137 -6.25 -11.58 16.06
C ARG A 137 -7.08 -12.48 16.97
N LYS A 138 -7.77 -11.91 17.96
CA LYS A 138 -8.69 -12.66 18.82
C LYS A 138 -9.81 -13.31 18.01
N ARG A 139 -10.39 -12.57 17.06
CA ARG A 139 -11.46 -13.09 16.20
C ARG A 139 -11.00 -14.23 15.27
N ILE A 140 -9.79 -14.13 14.74
CA ILE A 140 -9.18 -15.19 13.94
C ILE A 140 -9.02 -16.45 14.78
N ALA A 141 -8.46 -16.35 16.00
CA ALA A 141 -8.29 -17.49 16.90
C ALA A 141 -9.64 -18.18 17.24
N GLU A 142 -10.70 -17.40 17.52
CA GLU A 142 -12.05 -17.94 17.74
C GLU A 142 -12.58 -18.72 16.52
N LEU A 143 -12.35 -18.20 15.31
CA LEU A 143 -12.79 -18.84 14.08
C LEU A 143 -11.99 -20.11 13.78
N GLU A 144 -10.69 -20.14 14.08
CA GLU A 144 -9.86 -21.33 13.93
C GLU A 144 -10.33 -22.47 14.83
N ILE A 145 -10.68 -22.18 16.09
CA ILE A 145 -11.27 -23.16 17.03
C ILE A 145 -12.58 -23.70 16.44
N LYS A 146 -13.51 -22.82 16.02
CA LYS A 146 -14.79 -23.24 15.42
C LYS A 146 -14.63 -24.09 14.16
N ILE A 147 -13.61 -23.79 13.33
CA ILE A 147 -13.30 -24.58 12.15
C ILE A 147 -12.81 -25.96 12.56
N LYS A 148 -11.95 -26.05 13.59
CA LYS A 148 -11.43 -27.32 14.10
C LYS A 148 -12.54 -28.18 14.68
N GLU A 149 -13.39 -27.64 15.55
CA GLU A 149 -14.56 -28.34 16.11
C GLU A 149 -15.49 -28.87 15.01
N LYS A 150 -15.80 -28.05 14.00
CA LYS A 150 -16.64 -28.48 12.87
C LYS A 150 -15.98 -29.57 12.03
N LYS A 151 -14.66 -29.58 11.90
CA LYS A 151 -13.93 -30.65 11.20
C LYS A 151 -13.98 -31.95 11.99
N GLU A 152 -13.74 -31.88 13.30
CA GLU A 152 -13.81 -33.04 14.20
C GLU A 152 -15.21 -33.62 14.28
N GLU A 153 -16.25 -32.78 14.38
CA GLU A 153 -17.64 -33.23 14.37
C GLU A 153 -18.02 -33.92 13.05
N LYS A 154 -17.59 -33.36 11.91
CA LYS A 154 -17.80 -33.99 10.60
C LYS A 154 -17.07 -35.32 10.48
N ALA A 155 -15.84 -35.41 10.96
CA ALA A 155 -15.07 -36.65 10.96
C ALA A 155 -15.74 -37.72 11.84
N ARG A 156 -16.25 -37.32 13.02
CA ARG A 156 -16.99 -38.23 13.92
C ARG A 156 -18.27 -38.75 13.27
N LYS A 157 -19.08 -37.86 12.68
CA LYS A 157 -20.32 -38.25 11.98
C LYS A 157 -20.05 -39.16 10.77
N GLU A 158 -18.96 -38.92 10.05
CA GLU A 158 -18.55 -39.78 8.94
C GLU A 158 -18.11 -41.17 9.43
N GLN A 159 -17.34 -41.23 10.52
CA GLN A 159 -16.94 -42.49 11.12
C GLN A 159 -18.14 -43.29 11.64
N GLU A 160 -19.07 -42.63 12.34
CA GLU A 160 -20.33 -43.24 12.80
C GLU A 160 -21.14 -43.82 11.63
N ARG A 161 -21.15 -43.15 10.47
CA ARG A 161 -21.81 -43.65 9.25
C ARG A 161 -21.13 -44.91 8.70
N ILE A 162 -19.79 -44.90 8.60
CA ILE A 162 -19.00 -46.04 8.12
C ILE A 162 -19.20 -47.25 9.06
N ASP A 163 -19.15 -47.02 10.37
CA ASP A 163 -19.33 -48.08 11.36
C ASP A 163 -20.74 -48.68 11.28
N ALA A 164 -21.77 -47.85 11.11
CA ALA A 164 -23.14 -48.31 10.91
C ALA A 164 -23.30 -49.16 9.63
N GLU A 165 -22.69 -48.74 8.53
CA GLU A 165 -22.69 -49.48 7.26
C GLU A 165 -21.97 -50.83 7.41
N ASN A 166 -20.80 -50.85 8.05
CA ASN A 166 -20.04 -52.07 8.34
C ASN A 166 -20.85 -53.06 9.19
N VAL A 167 -21.56 -52.57 10.21
CA VAL A 167 -22.46 -53.40 11.03
C VAL A 167 -23.61 -53.98 10.20
N ALA A 168 -24.20 -53.18 9.28
CA ALA A 168 -25.26 -53.66 8.40
C ALA A 168 -24.76 -54.75 7.44
N ILE A 169 -23.58 -54.57 6.86
CA ILE A 169 -22.93 -55.57 6.00
C ILE A 169 -22.63 -56.86 6.79
N ALA A 170 -22.08 -56.74 8.00
CA ALA A 170 -21.79 -57.87 8.87
C ALA A 170 -23.05 -58.68 9.21
N LYS A 171 -24.16 -58.00 9.54
CA LYS A 171 -25.46 -58.65 9.78
C LYS A 171 -25.98 -59.38 8.55
N LYS A 172 -25.84 -58.78 7.35
CA LYS A 172 -26.25 -59.41 6.09
C LYS A 172 -25.44 -60.68 5.81
N ARG A 173 -24.10 -60.61 5.95
CA ARG A 173 -23.22 -61.78 5.79
C ARG A 173 -23.52 -62.88 6.80
N ALA A 174 -23.77 -62.52 8.06
CA ALA A 174 -24.15 -63.49 9.08
C ALA A 174 -25.45 -64.22 8.72
N LYS A 175 -26.45 -63.50 8.19
CA LYS A 175 -27.70 -64.10 7.72
C LYS A 175 -27.46 -65.04 6.54
N GLU A 176 -26.70 -64.60 5.54
CA GLU A 176 -26.35 -65.43 4.37
C GLU A 176 -25.61 -66.71 4.76
N ALA A 177 -24.66 -66.63 5.70
CA ALA A 177 -23.93 -67.79 6.20
C ALA A 177 -24.84 -68.80 6.93
N VAL A 178 -25.83 -68.31 7.70
CA VAL A 178 -26.83 -69.15 8.34
C VAL A 178 -27.74 -69.83 7.29
N ASP A 179 -28.21 -69.07 6.31
CA ASP A 179 -29.03 -69.61 5.23
C ASP A 179 -28.28 -70.67 4.42
N GLU A 180 -26.99 -70.45 4.12
CA GLU A 180 -26.12 -71.41 3.45
C GLU A 180 -25.87 -72.67 4.30
N PHE A 181 -25.64 -72.51 5.61
CA PHE A 181 -25.50 -73.64 6.53
C PHE A 181 -26.73 -74.55 6.54
N TYR A 182 -27.94 -73.97 6.61
CA TYR A 182 -29.17 -74.73 6.55
C TYR A 182 -29.38 -75.39 5.18
N ARG A 183 -29.10 -74.69 4.07
CA ARG A 183 -29.13 -75.29 2.72
C ARG A 183 -28.19 -76.50 2.62
N GLY A 184 -26.97 -76.39 3.15
CA GLY A 184 -26.00 -77.49 3.19
C GLY A 184 -26.49 -78.68 4.02
N LEU A 185 -27.15 -78.44 5.16
CA LEU A 185 -27.78 -79.50 5.95
C LEU A 185 -28.91 -80.20 5.19
N TYR A 186 -29.78 -79.45 4.51
CA TYR A 186 -30.83 -80.02 3.67
C TYR A 186 -30.26 -80.84 2.50
N ALA A 187 -29.22 -80.34 1.83
CA ALA A 187 -28.53 -81.07 0.77
C ALA A 187 -27.89 -82.37 1.27
N LYS A 188 -27.22 -82.36 2.44
CA LYS A 188 -26.68 -83.57 3.07
C LYS A 188 -27.79 -84.57 3.45
N ARG A 189 -28.93 -84.08 3.94
CA ARG A 189 -30.10 -84.92 4.26
C ARG A 189 -30.71 -85.55 3.00
N ALA A 190 -30.78 -84.82 1.90
CA ALA A 190 -31.24 -85.33 0.61
C ALA A 190 -30.31 -86.43 0.06
N LEU A 191 -28.99 -86.22 0.11
CA LEU A 191 -27.99 -87.23 -0.29
C LEU A 191 -28.04 -88.49 0.60
N ALA A 192 -28.33 -88.35 1.88
CA ALA A 192 -28.52 -89.49 2.78
C ALA A 192 -29.78 -90.32 2.43
N LEU A 193 -30.84 -89.66 1.92
CA LEU A 193 -32.05 -90.33 1.42
C LEU A 193 -31.81 -91.01 0.07
N GLU A 194 -31.01 -90.41 -0.82
CA GLU A 194 -30.60 -91.05 -2.09
C GLU A 194 -29.69 -92.27 -1.84
N LYS A 195 -28.80 -92.23 -0.85
CA LYS A 195 -28.01 -93.42 -0.45
C LYS A 195 -28.88 -94.55 0.11
N GLY A 196 -30.09 -94.26 0.56
CA GLY A 196 -31.08 -95.26 0.98
C GLY A 196 -31.86 -95.92 -0.17
N THR A 197 -31.68 -95.47 -1.42
CA THR A 197 -32.52 -95.89 -2.56
C THR A 197 -31.74 -96.28 -3.83
N ARG A 198 -30.45 -96.62 -3.73
CA ARG A 198 -29.66 -97.01 -4.91
C ARG A 198 -28.93 -98.34 -4.75
N ASP A 199 -29.72 -99.42 -4.78
CA ASP A 199 -29.32 -100.67 -5.41
C ASP A 199 -29.76 -100.63 -6.89
N LYS A 200 -28.82 -100.98 -7.79
CA LYS A 200 -28.93 -101.25 -9.25
C LYS A 200 -28.75 -100.10 -10.27
N LYS A 201 -27.54 -100.17 -10.86
CA LYS A 201 -27.15 -100.16 -12.29
C LYS A 201 -27.04 -98.84 -13.09
N GLU A 202 -25.77 -98.48 -13.31
CA GLU A 202 -25.01 -98.40 -14.58
C GLU A 202 -25.37 -97.39 -15.70
N SER A 203 -24.30 -96.66 -16.10
CA SER A 203 -23.91 -96.18 -17.44
C SER A 203 -24.20 -94.73 -17.91
N THR A 204 -23.10 -94.16 -18.45
CA THR A 204 -22.93 -93.16 -19.54
C THR A 204 -23.10 -91.64 -19.31
N GLU A 205 -21.94 -90.97 -19.23
CA GLU A 205 -21.36 -89.98 -20.18
C GLU A 205 -22.07 -88.68 -20.64
N ILE A 206 -21.37 -87.57 -20.31
CA ILE A 206 -20.99 -86.33 -21.05
C ILE A 206 -22.10 -85.36 -21.59
N VAL A 207 -21.98 -84.07 -21.24
CA VAL A 207 -21.72 -82.89 -22.12
C VAL A 207 -22.31 -81.58 -21.54
N SER A 208 -21.40 -80.60 -21.39
CA SER A 208 -21.48 -79.13 -21.53
C SER A 208 -22.81 -78.46 -21.91
N ALA A 209 -23.06 -77.29 -21.29
CA ALA A 209 -23.51 -76.00 -21.88
C ALA A 209 -24.27 -75.19 -20.79
N SER A 210 -24.32 -73.86 -20.73
CA SER A 210 -23.78 -72.76 -21.53
C SER A 210 -23.84 -71.46 -20.70
N ASP A 211 -23.03 -70.49 -21.14
CA ASP A 211 -23.37 -69.09 -21.43
C ASP A 211 -23.96 -68.12 -20.40
N ASN A 212 -23.24 -67.00 -20.35
CA ASN A 212 -23.67 -65.59 -20.30
C ASN A 212 -24.26 -65.14 -18.96
N ASP A 213 -23.92 -63.96 -18.42
CA ASP A 213 -24.08 -62.69 -19.09
C ASP A 213 -23.41 -61.54 -18.32
N ASN A 214 -22.84 -60.62 -19.09
CA ASN A 214 -22.70 -59.18 -18.91
C ASN A 214 -22.76 -58.53 -17.50
N THR A 215 -21.72 -57.77 -17.18
CA THR A 215 -21.84 -56.29 -17.28
C THR A 215 -20.47 -55.62 -17.31
N ILE A 216 -20.14 -55.12 -18.50
CA ILE A 216 -19.27 -53.98 -18.72
C ILE A 216 -19.94 -52.79 -18.00
N ILE A 217 -19.25 -52.17 -17.04
CA ILE A 217 -19.61 -50.83 -16.57
C ILE A 217 -18.71 -49.87 -17.34
N GLU A 218 -19.26 -49.35 -18.42
CA GLU A 218 -18.78 -48.13 -19.07
C GLU A 218 -18.87 -46.99 -18.06
N ASP A 219 -17.72 -46.49 -17.61
CA ASP A 219 -17.62 -45.29 -16.81
C ASP A 219 -17.65 -44.06 -17.74
N GLU A 220 -18.74 -43.90 -18.49
CA GLU A 220 -19.08 -42.66 -19.17
C GLU A 220 -19.68 -41.67 -18.18
N ASN A 221 -18.81 -41.00 -17.43
CA ASN A 221 -19.15 -39.71 -16.82
C ASN A 221 -17.93 -38.78 -16.80
N ARG A 222 -17.37 -38.50 -17.98
CA ARG A 222 -16.54 -37.31 -18.21
C ARG A 222 -17.40 -36.05 -18.24
N LYS A 223 -18.08 -35.73 -17.13
CA LYS A 223 -18.45 -34.34 -16.87
C LYS A 223 -17.16 -33.58 -16.65
N MET A 224 -16.83 -32.66 -17.56
CA MET A 224 -15.72 -31.71 -17.43
C MET A 224 -15.77 -31.05 -16.06
N ARG A 225 -15.00 -31.61 -15.14
CA ARG A 225 -14.81 -31.09 -13.80
C ARG A 225 -14.09 -29.76 -13.98
N ARG A 226 -14.82 -28.64 -13.88
CA ARG A 226 -14.25 -27.29 -13.79
C ARG A 226 -13.21 -27.35 -12.67
N ARG A 227 -11.94 -27.42 -13.05
CA ARG A 227 -10.83 -27.52 -12.10
C ARG A 227 -10.97 -26.36 -11.13
N SER A 228 -11.16 -26.69 -9.85
CA SER A 228 -11.14 -25.73 -8.75
C SER A 228 -9.87 -24.90 -8.91
N ARG A 229 -10.02 -23.62 -9.27
CA ARG A 229 -8.86 -22.73 -9.40
C ARG A 229 -8.26 -22.60 -8.00
N SER A 230 -6.98 -22.92 -7.86
CA SER A 230 -6.32 -22.81 -6.55
C SER A 230 -6.54 -21.42 -5.97
N VAL A 231 -6.86 -21.35 -4.68
CA VAL A 231 -7.08 -20.09 -3.95
C VAL A 231 -5.90 -19.14 -4.16
N SER A 232 -4.67 -19.65 -4.20
CA SER A 232 -3.46 -18.90 -4.52
C SER A 232 -3.51 -18.21 -5.90
N ARG A 233 -4.03 -18.87 -6.96
CA ARG A 233 -4.18 -18.23 -8.28
C ARG A 233 -5.25 -17.14 -8.29
N MET A 234 -6.29 -17.26 -7.47
CA MET A 234 -7.30 -16.21 -7.34
C MET A 234 -6.74 -14.99 -6.61
N ILE A 235 -6.01 -15.22 -5.51
CA ILE A 235 -5.35 -14.17 -4.74
C ILE A 235 -4.31 -13.45 -5.62
N VAL A 236 -3.45 -14.17 -6.32
CA VAL A 236 -2.44 -13.57 -7.22
C VAL A 236 -3.10 -12.73 -8.32
N LYS A 237 -4.22 -13.20 -8.90
CA LYS A 237 -4.96 -12.42 -9.90
C LYS A 237 -5.61 -11.17 -9.30
N ALA A 238 -6.14 -11.25 -8.08
CA ALA A 238 -6.72 -10.11 -7.38
C ALA A 238 -5.65 -9.07 -7.06
N VAL A 239 -4.54 -9.48 -6.45
CA VAL A 239 -3.39 -8.62 -6.13
C VAL A 239 -2.84 -7.96 -7.40
N LYS A 240 -2.61 -8.73 -8.47
CA LYS A 240 -2.11 -8.18 -9.74
C LYS A 240 -3.09 -7.17 -10.37
N LYS A 241 -4.40 -7.36 -10.19
CA LYS A 241 -5.42 -6.42 -10.66
C LYS A 241 -5.44 -5.14 -9.82
N THR A 242 -5.27 -5.25 -8.50
CA THR A 242 -5.19 -4.09 -7.60
C THR A 242 -3.94 -3.26 -7.89
N VAL A 243 -2.77 -3.90 -8.00
CA VAL A 243 -1.50 -3.22 -8.34
C VAL A 243 -1.58 -2.53 -9.71
N ARG A 244 -2.19 -3.18 -10.71
CA ARG A 244 -2.36 -2.55 -12.03
C ARG A 244 -3.25 -1.30 -11.95
N ARG A 245 -4.30 -1.33 -11.14
CA ARG A 245 -5.20 -0.17 -10.96
C ARG A 245 -4.54 0.96 -10.18
N SER A 246 -3.75 0.64 -9.16
CA SER A 246 -3.02 1.67 -8.40
C SER A 246 -1.95 2.33 -9.25
N VAL A 247 -1.17 1.56 -10.02
CA VAL A 247 -0.16 2.11 -10.95
C VAL A 247 -0.83 2.97 -12.04
N SER A 248 -1.97 2.53 -12.58
CA SER A 248 -2.72 3.31 -13.56
C SER A 248 -3.27 4.63 -12.97
N ALA A 249 -3.70 4.63 -11.71
CA ALA A 249 -4.18 5.84 -11.04
C ALA A 249 -3.03 6.82 -10.77
N VAL A 250 -1.85 6.32 -10.38
CA VAL A 250 -0.64 7.14 -10.19
C VAL A 250 -0.19 7.74 -11.52
N ASN A 251 -0.12 6.96 -12.59
CA ASN A 251 0.26 7.49 -13.90
C ASN A 251 -0.73 8.54 -14.41
N HIS A 252 -2.03 8.34 -14.23
CA HIS A 252 -3.03 9.35 -14.59
C HIS A 252 -2.92 10.62 -13.74
N PHE A 253 -2.48 10.52 -12.48
CA PHE A 253 -2.25 11.69 -11.63
C PHE A 253 -1.02 12.47 -12.09
N LEU A 254 0.06 11.78 -12.43
CA LEU A 254 1.29 12.38 -12.96
C LEU A 254 1.06 13.04 -14.33
N GLU A 255 0.35 12.38 -15.25
CA GLU A 255 -0.03 12.95 -16.55
C GLU A 255 -0.94 14.17 -16.40
N TYR A 256 -1.72 14.26 -15.32
CA TYR A 256 -2.58 15.41 -15.04
C TYR A 256 -1.80 16.60 -14.48
N GLU A 257 -0.84 16.37 -13.56
CA GLU A 257 0.04 17.43 -13.06
C GLU A 257 0.97 17.99 -14.16
N GLU A 258 1.51 17.12 -15.02
CA GLU A 258 2.43 17.52 -16.08
C GLU A 258 1.77 18.43 -17.13
N ASN A 259 0.47 18.24 -17.39
CA ASN A 259 -0.31 19.07 -18.31
C ASN A 259 -0.83 20.38 -17.69
N HIS A 260 -1.00 20.46 -16.36
CA HIS A 260 -1.41 21.71 -15.68
C HIS A 260 -0.25 22.66 -15.40
N HIS A 261 1.00 22.18 -15.46
CA HIS A 261 2.20 23.01 -15.35
C HIS A 261 2.70 23.60 -16.70
N GLN A 262 2.02 23.30 -17.82
CA GLN A 262 2.34 23.82 -19.16
C GLN A 262 1.35 24.90 -19.67
N HIS A 263 0.42 25.36 -18.82
CA HIS A 263 -0.51 26.46 -19.09
C HIS A 263 -0.30 27.63 -18.13
#